data_AF-A0A937CBD1-F1
#
_entry.id   AF-A0A937CBD1-F1
#
_cell.length_a   1.000
_cell.length_b   1.000
_cell.length_c   1.000
_cell.angle_alpha   90.00
_cell.angle_beta   90.00
_cell.angle_gamma   90.00
#
_symmetry.space_group_name_H-M   'P 1'
#
loop_
_entity.id
_entity.type
_entity.pdbx_description
1 polymer ?
#
loop_
_entity_poly.entity_id
_entity_poly.type
_entity_poly.pdbx_seq_one_letter_code
_entity_poly.pdbx_strand_id
1 'polypeptide(L)'
;MKQLIKTIHSKLKDWYYYQELKELSAAAFAIFIVWFLYNYGKIILDWVFTEKGQLYTVFFMAGVVICIAIKMYYRVMVIKYHDKDTQIELFSELNKE
;
A
#
# COMPACT_ATOMS: atom_id res chain seq x y z
N MET A 1 33.97 2.19 -4.56
CA MET A 1 33.47 3.44 -3.94
C MET A 1 32.48 4.23 -4.81
N LYS A 2 32.79 4.61 -6.06
CA LYS A 2 31.87 5.42 -6.91
C LYS A 2 30.52 4.75 -7.20
N GLN A 3 30.47 3.43 -7.38
CA GLN A 3 29.21 2.69 -7.59
C GLN A 3 28.34 2.64 -6.34
N LEU A 4 28.93 2.36 -5.16
CA LEU A 4 28.23 2.36 -3.87
C LEU A 4 27.56 3.71 -3.57
N ILE A 5 28.26 4.82 -3.79
CA ILE A 5 27.71 6.17 -3.58
C ILE A 5 26.54 6.44 -4.56
N LYS A 6 26.65 5.99 -5.82
CA LYS A 6 25.58 6.12 -6.82
C LYS A 6 24.33 5.33 -6.43
N THR A 7 24.49 4.10 -5.95
CA THR A 7 23.37 3.24 -5.53
C THR A 7 22.68 3.76 -4.28
N ILE A 8 23.45 4.28 -3.31
CA ILE A 8 22.89 4.90 -2.10
C ILE A 8 22.11 6.17 -2.46
N HIS A 9 22.65 7.01 -3.34
CA HIS A 9 22.00 8.26 -3.76
C HIS A 9 20.73 8.01 -4.58
N SER A 10 20.71 6.99 -5.46
CA SER A 10 19.51 6.58 -6.19
C SER A 10 18.45 6.05 -5.23
N LYS A 11 18.81 5.16 -4.30
CA LYS A 11 17.86 4.62 -3.32
C LYS A 11 17.27 5.71 -2.41
N LEU A 12 18.07 6.66 -1.95
CA LEU A 12 17.61 7.80 -1.14
C LEU A 12 16.66 8.71 -1.92
N LYS A 13 17.00 9.03 -3.18
CA LYS A 13 16.18 9.87 -4.04
C LYS A 13 14.84 9.22 -4.36
N ASP A 14 14.84 7.92 -4.68
CA ASP A 14 13.62 7.17 -4.96
C ASP A 14 12.73 7.08 -3.71
N TRP A 15 13.31 6.84 -2.54
CA TRP A 15 12.56 6.77 -1.27
C TRP A 15 11.92 8.11 -0.89
N TYR A 16 12.68 9.20 -1.04
CA TYR A 16 12.21 10.56 -0.74
C TYR A 16 11.11 11.01 -1.72
N TYR A 17 11.31 10.82 -3.03
CA TYR A 17 10.29 11.13 -4.04
C TYR A 17 9.03 10.27 -3.86
N TYR A 18 9.16 8.98 -3.54
CA TYR A 18 8.01 8.11 -3.27
C TYR A 18 7.23 8.55 -2.04
N GLN A 19 7.92 9.06 -1.01
CA GLN A 19 7.27 9.51 0.20
C GLN A 19 6.47 10.79 -0.03
N GLU A 20 7.05 11.79 -0.71
CA GLU A 20 6.34 13.02 -1.06
C GLU A 20 5.14 12.76 -1.99
N LEU A 21 5.29 11.91 -3.01
CA LEU A 21 4.18 11.48 -3.88
C LEU A 21 3.07 10.75 -3.11
N LYS A 22 3.45 9.95 -2.12
CA LYS A 22 2.50 9.24 -1.26
C LYS A 22 1.73 10.20 -0.34
N GLU A 23 2.40 11.21 0.20
CA GLU A 23 1.77 12.24 1.03
C GLU A 23 0.85 13.14 0.18
N LEU A 24 1.29 13.56 -1.00
CA LEU A 24 0.47 14.32 -1.95
C LEU A 24 -0.78 13.55 -2.41
N SER A 25 -0.63 12.27 -2.76
CA SER A 25 -1.77 11.44 -3.15
C SER A 25 -2.73 11.18 -1.99
N ALA A 26 -2.21 11.00 -0.77
CA ALA A 26 -3.03 10.88 0.43
C ALA A 26 -3.80 12.19 0.73
N ALA A 27 -3.15 13.34 0.60
CA ALA A 27 -3.78 14.65 0.79
C ALA A 27 -4.86 14.91 -0.28
N ALA A 28 -4.56 14.62 -1.56
CA ALA A 28 -5.53 14.72 -2.64
C ALA A 28 -6.74 13.81 -2.41
N PHE A 29 -6.50 12.58 -1.94
CA PHE A 29 -7.56 11.63 -1.61
C PHE A 29 -8.41 12.11 -0.42
N ALA A 30 -7.80 12.68 0.61
CA ALA A 30 -8.51 13.25 1.75
C ALA A 30 -9.40 14.43 1.32
N ILE A 31 -8.87 15.36 0.51
CA ILE A 31 -9.66 16.48 -0.03
C ILE A 31 -10.82 15.97 -0.88
N PHE A 32 -10.59 14.97 -1.72
CA PHE A 32 -11.63 14.35 -2.53
C PHE A 32 -12.73 13.72 -1.68
N ILE A 33 -12.37 12.96 -0.64
CA ILE A 33 -13.35 12.37 0.29
C ILE A 33 -14.18 13.45 0.97
N VAL A 34 -13.54 14.51 1.48
CA VAL A 34 -14.23 15.61 2.16
C VAL A 34 -15.19 16.33 1.21
N TRP A 35 -14.75 16.63 -0.02
CA TRP A 35 -15.60 17.23 -1.04
C TRP A 35 -16.79 16.33 -1.40
N PHE A 36 -16.54 15.03 -1.55
CA PHE A 36 -17.57 14.05 -1.87
C PHE A 36 -18.61 13.91 -0.75
N LEU A 37 -18.17 13.84 0.51
CA LEU A 37 -19.06 13.82 1.68
C LEU A 37 -19.85 15.12 1.82
N TYR A 38 -19.24 16.27 1.55
CA TYR A 38 -19.94 17.56 1.61
C TYR A 38 -21.07 17.66 0.58
N ASN A 39 -20.84 17.21 -0.66
CA ASN A 39 -21.84 17.30 -1.73
C ASN A 39 -22.88 16.18 -1.71
N TYR A 40 -22.46 14.94 -1.40
CA TYR A 40 -23.29 13.75 -1.56
C TYR A 40 -23.52 12.96 -0.27
N GLY A 41 -22.90 13.34 0.85
CA GLY A 41 -22.93 12.57 2.09
C GLY A 41 -24.33 12.31 2.63
N LYS A 42 -25.24 13.29 2.54
CA LYS A 42 -26.63 13.12 2.99
C LYS A 42 -27.40 12.08 2.16
N ILE A 43 -27.27 12.14 0.83
CA ILE A 43 -27.92 11.21 -0.10
C ILE A 43 -27.39 9.79 0.10
N ILE A 44 -26.07 9.66 0.31
CA ILE A 44 -25.43 8.36 0.53
C ILE A 44 -25.84 7.77 1.87
N LEU A 45 -25.89 8.58 2.94
CA LEU A 45 -26.34 8.11 4.24
C LEU A 45 -27.78 7.61 4.19
N ASP A 46 -28.68 8.38 3.59
CA ASP A 46 -30.08 7.96 3.41
C ASP A 46 -30.18 6.66 2.58
N TRP A 47 -29.34 6.51 1.55
CA TRP A 47 -29.26 5.29 0.75
C TRP A 47 -28.71 4.07 1.53
N VAL A 48 -27.73 4.27 2.41
CA VAL A 48 -27.15 3.19 3.24
C VAL A 48 -28.19 2.61 4.20
N PHE A 49 -29.14 3.42 4.68
CA PHE A 49 -30.19 2.96 5.59
C PHE A 49 -31.33 2.19 4.88
N THR A 50 -31.41 2.20 3.56
CA THR A 50 -32.32 1.32 2.81
C THR A 50 -31.85 -0.14 2.84
N GLU A 51 -32.79 -1.10 2.81
CA GLU A 51 -32.48 -2.55 2.80
C GLU A 51 -31.45 -2.95 1.72
N LYS A 52 -31.59 -2.39 0.50
CA LYS A 52 -30.64 -2.61 -0.58
C LYS A 52 -29.26 -2.02 -0.27
N GLY A 53 -29.20 -0.83 0.31
CA GLY A 53 -27.95 -0.16 0.68
C GLY A 53 -27.19 -0.87 1.79
N GLN A 54 -27.90 -1.46 2.76
CA GLN A 54 -27.29 -2.27 3.80
C GLN A 54 -26.59 -3.51 3.22
N LEU A 55 -27.24 -4.20 2.29
CA LEU A 55 -26.67 -5.39 1.63
C LEU A 55 -25.39 -5.04 0.86
N TYR A 56 -25.41 -3.97 0.05
CA TYR A 56 -24.20 -3.49 -0.64
C TYR A 56 -23.09 -3.06 0.32
N THR A 57 -23.44 -2.44 1.45
CA THR A 57 -22.48 -2.04 2.48
C THR A 57 -21.77 -3.25 3.08
N VAL A 58 -22.50 -4.34 3.35
CA VAL A 58 -21.92 -5.59 3.86
C VAL A 58 -20.97 -6.22 2.84
N PHE A 59 -21.36 -6.30 1.56
CA PHE A 59 -20.47 -6.78 0.50
C PHE A 59 -19.21 -5.92 0.35
N PHE A 60 -19.35 -4.60 0.46
CA PHE A 60 -18.21 -3.68 0.42
C PHE A 60 -17.26 -3.92 1.60
N MET A 61 -17.78 -4.04 2.83
CA MET A 61 -16.97 -4.36 4.01
C MET A 61 -16.24 -5.71 3.86
N ALA A 62 -16.91 -6.74 3.35
CA ALA A 62 -16.26 -8.03 3.07
C ALA A 62 -15.12 -7.88 2.05
N GLY A 63 -15.33 -7.12 0.98
CA GLY A 63 -14.29 -6.80 0.00
C GLY A 63 -13.08 -6.08 0.61
N VAL A 64 -13.32 -5.10 1.49
CA VAL A 64 -12.25 -4.39 2.22
C VAL A 64 -11.42 -5.37 3.06
N VAL A 65 -12.06 -6.29 3.79
CA VAL A 65 -11.37 -7.32 4.58
C VAL A 65 -10.51 -8.23 3.68
N ILE A 66 -11.03 -8.66 2.53
CA ILE A 66 -10.26 -9.48 1.57
C ILE A 66 -9.04 -8.71 1.03
N CYS A 67 -9.21 -7.45 0.64
CA CYS A 67 -8.09 -6.61 0.17
C CYS A 67 -7.01 -6.43 1.25
N ILE A 68 -7.42 -6.24 2.52
CA ILE A 68 -6.50 -6.16 3.65
C ILE A 68 -5.75 -7.49 3.84
N ALA A 69 -6.45 -8.62 3.74
CA ALA A 69 -5.84 -9.95 3.82
C ALA A 69 -4.82 -10.18 2.71
N ILE A 70 -5.15 -9.84 1.45
CA ILE A 70 -4.23 -9.90 0.31
C ILE A 70 -3.00 -9.03 0.56
N LYS A 71 -3.19 -7.78 1.02
CA LYS A 71 -2.09 -6.87 1.32
C LYS A 71 -1.16 -7.42 2.40
N MET A 72 -1.72 -7.99 3.47
CA MET A 72 -0.95 -8.64 4.52
C MET A 72 -0.19 -9.87 3.99
N TYR A 73 -0.85 -10.70 3.19
CA TYR A 73 -0.24 -11.87 2.55
C TYR A 73 0.97 -11.47 1.68
N TYR A 74 0.82 -10.47 0.81
CA TYR A 74 1.92 -9.95 0.00
C TYR A 74 3.06 -9.40 0.87
N ARG A 75 2.75 -8.68 1.95
CA ARG A 75 3.78 -8.17 2.86
C ARG A 75 4.58 -9.30 3.51
N VAL A 76 3.91 -10.35 3.98
CA VAL A 76 4.55 -11.54 4.58
C VAL A 76 5.37 -12.30 3.54
N MET A 77 4.84 -12.43 2.32
CA MET A 77 5.55 -13.04 1.20
C MET A 77 6.85 -12.29 0.92
N VAL A 78 6.80 -10.98 0.69
CA VAL A 78 7.98 -10.16 0.41
C VAL A 78 9.03 -10.30 1.51
N ILE A 79 8.64 -10.28 2.79
CA ILE A 79 9.59 -10.48 3.91
C ILE A 79 10.23 -11.87 3.83
N LYS A 80 9.44 -12.94 3.70
CA LYS A 80 9.97 -14.32 3.64
C LYS A 80 10.87 -14.58 2.43
N TYR A 81 10.53 -14.01 1.27
CA TYR A 81 11.33 -14.17 0.05
C TYR A 81 12.60 -13.31 0.11
N HIS A 82 12.53 -12.11 0.68
CA HIS A 82 13.72 -11.29 0.92
C HIS A 82 14.70 -12.02 1.86
N ASP A 83 14.23 -12.63 2.95
CA ASP A 83 15.09 -13.39 3.86
C ASP A 83 15.75 -14.60 3.16
N LYS A 84 15.01 -15.30 2.28
CA LYS A 84 15.56 -16.42 1.49
C LYS A 84 16.59 -15.96 0.47
N ASP A 85 16.32 -14.87 -0.25
CA ASP A 85 17.25 -14.33 -1.23
C ASP A 85 18.54 -13.86 -0.56
N THR A 86 18.43 -13.22 0.62
CA THR A 86 19.62 -12.78 1.39
C THR A 86 20.46 -13.97 1.86
N GLN A 87 19.84 -15.08 2.28
CA GLN A 87 20.55 -16.30 2.66
C GLN A 87 21.26 -16.95 1.46
N ILE A 88 20.59 -17.06 0.31
CA ILE A 88 21.18 -17.64 -0.90
C ILE A 88 22.40 -16.83 -1.35
N GLU A 89 22.33 -15.49 -1.28
CA GLU A 89 23.44 -14.61 -1.64
C GLU A 89 24.64 -14.83 -0.71
N LEU A 90 24.42 -14.85 0.61
CA LEU A 90 25.45 -15.12 1.64
C LEU A 90 26.13 -16.49 1.48
N PHE A 91 25.36 -17.54 1.15
CA PHE A 91 25.94 -18.87 0.89
C PHE A 91 26.64 -18.96 -0.46
N SER A 92 26.23 -18.15 -1.46
CA SER A 92 26.93 -18.08 -2.74
C SER A 92 28.28 -17.37 -2.66
N GLU A 93 28.42 -16.40 -1.76
CA GLU A 93 29.68 -15.71 -1.49
C GLU A 93 30.65 -16.60 -0.71
N LEU A 94 30.16 -17.42 0.23
CA LEU A 94 30.97 -18.38 0.99
C LEU A 94 31.52 -19.55 0.14
N ASN A 95 30.85 -19.91 -0.96
CA ASN A 95 31.31 -20.96 -1.89
C ASN A 95 32.29 -20.46 -2.95
N LYS A 96 32.65 -19.18 -2.94
CA LYS A 96 33.60 -18.57 -3.88
C LYS A 96 35.01 -18.39 -3.30
N GLU A 97 35.25 -18.80 -2.07
CA GLU A 97 36.59 -19.00 -1.48
C GLU A 97 37.05 -20.44 -1.64
#